data_AF-A0A2A4HKJ7-F1
#
_entry.id   AF-A0A2A4HKJ7-F1
#
_cell.length_a   1.000
_cell.length_b   1.000
_cell.length_c   1.000
_cell.angle_alpha   90.00
_cell.angle_beta   90.00
_cell.angle_gamma   90.00
#
_symmetry.space_group_name_H-M   'P 1'
#
loop_
_entity.id
_entity.type
_entity.pdbx_description
1 polymer ?
#
loop_
_entity_poly.entity_id
_entity_poly.type
_entity_poly.pdbx_seq_one_letter_code
_entity_poly.pdbx_strand_id
1 'polypeptide(L)'
;MAPPFHPRTHANREATMTQQSPEATPAAKPESHEMKISHMRYFKVPNIVSTEVTEAELAAQLERERAKYLIRREKLEDVSNELAKLRKTLTALGQQEKVVDTEWRQEFVKGFGKQSKEVREKLKQKGQWASEASQIKEMIALLEPQAEWLKMQTLSARISLRIAARRFDDLSSHNQLVNSLREMSESESMAKFSAAVPQLFERIEVDTYNDPVFMIKLGIDVSSQPGKSIATRLNKEDTRQVNDEIRARNHQALGELLVRYMPSLDSQECMPVTQLPSLLTCEAEARDYPSNIGFARRLKELELQMEYVPSLDDLDSAQA
;
A
#
# COMPACT_ATOMS: atom_id res chain seq x y z
N MET A 1 72.85 49.86 -59.33
CA MET A 1 72.53 50.12 -60.75
C MET A 1 71.98 48.82 -61.34
N ALA A 2 70.74 48.87 -61.82
CA ALA A 2 69.97 47.79 -62.45
C ALA A 2 70.50 47.50 -63.89
N PRO A 3 70.01 46.53 -64.71
CA PRO A 3 68.59 46.17 -64.90
C PRO A 3 68.34 44.67 -65.33
N PRO A 4 67.29 44.29 -66.10
CA PRO A 4 66.09 43.62 -65.58
C PRO A 4 65.72 42.34 -66.40
N PHE A 5 64.58 41.69 -66.11
CA PHE A 5 63.51 41.35 -67.08
C PHE A 5 62.51 40.34 -66.48
N HIS A 6 61.27 40.79 -66.35
CA HIS A 6 60.02 40.00 -66.39
C HIS A 6 59.49 40.08 -67.85
N PRO A 7 58.64 39.15 -68.37
CA PRO A 7 57.27 38.99 -67.85
C PRO A 7 56.48 37.68 -68.11
N ARG A 8 55.40 37.53 -67.30
CA ARG A 8 54.01 37.08 -67.62
C ARG A 8 53.78 35.61 -68.06
N THR A 9 52.72 34.90 -67.65
CA THR A 9 51.32 35.26 -67.30
C THR A 9 50.62 34.18 -66.44
N HIS A 10 49.79 34.64 -65.48
CA HIS A 10 48.44 34.20 -65.01
C HIS A 10 48.05 32.69 -64.97
N ALA A 11 47.29 32.15 -64.00
CA ALA A 11 46.21 32.74 -63.19
C ALA A 11 45.89 31.88 -61.93
N ASN A 12 45.36 32.57 -60.91
CA ASN A 12 44.40 32.15 -59.87
C ASN A 12 44.52 30.75 -59.21
N ARG A 13 44.76 30.76 -57.89
CA ARG A 13 43.73 30.32 -56.95
C ARG A 13 44.00 30.81 -55.53
N GLU A 14 42.89 31.14 -54.88
CA GLU A 14 42.77 31.85 -53.61
C GLU A 14 43.22 31.02 -52.41
N ALA A 15 43.40 31.76 -51.31
CA ALA A 15 43.66 31.30 -49.96
C ALA A 15 42.81 30.09 -49.54
N THR A 16 43.32 29.29 -48.59
CA THR A 16 42.86 29.30 -47.20
C THR A 16 43.54 28.16 -46.43
N MET A 17 44.12 28.50 -45.28
CA MET A 17 44.56 27.56 -44.25
C MET A 17 43.47 26.53 -43.97
N THR A 18 43.77 25.24 -44.12
CA THR A 18 42.93 24.18 -43.58
C THR A 18 43.71 23.51 -42.46
N GLN A 19 43.36 23.90 -41.22
CA GLN A 19 43.65 23.13 -40.03
C GLN A 19 42.99 21.75 -40.19
N GLN A 20 43.79 20.69 -40.13
CA GLN A 20 43.29 19.34 -39.97
C GLN A 20 42.58 19.26 -38.61
N SER A 21 41.26 19.15 -38.66
CA SER A 21 40.42 18.72 -37.54
C SER A 21 40.82 17.29 -37.15
N PRO A 22 41.09 17.01 -35.87
CA PRO A 22 40.97 15.65 -35.38
C PRO A 22 39.49 15.26 -35.45
N GLU A 23 39.23 14.18 -36.16
CA GLU A 23 37.97 13.44 -36.17
C GLU A 23 37.43 13.31 -34.73
N ALA A 24 36.30 13.98 -34.47
CA ALA A 24 35.54 13.76 -33.27
C ALA A 24 34.97 12.33 -33.34
N THR A 25 35.60 11.42 -32.60
CA THR A 25 34.97 10.15 -32.24
C THR A 25 33.61 10.49 -31.62
N PRO A 26 32.48 9.95 -32.13
CA PRO A 26 31.20 10.18 -31.49
C PRO A 26 31.30 9.58 -30.08
N ALA A 27 31.14 10.44 -29.07
CA ALA A 27 30.98 10.01 -27.70
C ALA A 27 29.89 8.93 -27.68
N ALA A 28 30.29 7.70 -27.38
CA ALA A 28 29.35 6.64 -27.07
C ALA A 28 28.43 7.21 -25.99
N LYS A 29 27.14 7.33 -26.31
CA LYS A 29 26.10 7.64 -25.32
C LYS A 29 26.36 6.69 -24.15
N PRO A 30 26.42 7.17 -22.90
CA PRO A 30 26.37 6.26 -21.77
C PRO A 30 25.08 5.48 -21.95
N GLU A 31 25.20 4.18 -22.21
CA GLU A 31 24.07 3.27 -22.10
C GLU A 31 23.56 3.48 -20.68
N SER A 32 22.41 4.15 -20.55
CA SER A 32 21.65 4.14 -19.32
C SER A 32 21.35 2.67 -19.05
N HIS A 33 22.19 2.01 -18.27
CA HIS A 33 21.89 0.71 -17.71
C HIS A 33 20.69 0.93 -16.80
N GLU A 34 19.51 0.78 -17.41
CA GLU A 34 18.30 0.50 -16.70
C GLU A 34 18.59 -0.74 -15.86
N MET A 35 18.88 -0.52 -14.58
CA MET A 35 19.22 -1.57 -13.63
C MET A 35 17.94 -2.38 -13.42
N LYS A 36 17.66 -3.31 -14.34
CA LYS A 36 16.56 -4.25 -14.22
C LYS A 36 16.95 -5.25 -13.14
N ILE A 37 16.57 -4.95 -11.90
CA ILE A 37 16.68 -5.85 -10.76
C ILE A 37 15.65 -6.97 -10.97
N SER A 38 15.90 -7.88 -11.90
CA SER A 38 15.08 -9.06 -12.12
C SER A 38 15.68 -10.25 -11.39
N HIS A 39 14.89 -10.82 -10.46
CA HIS A 39 15.16 -12.07 -9.73
C HIS A 39 16.48 -12.12 -8.94
N MET A 40 16.52 -11.47 -7.78
CA MET A 40 17.56 -11.69 -6.77
C MET A 40 17.19 -12.89 -5.86
N ARG A 41 18.15 -13.77 -5.56
CA ARG A 41 17.94 -14.97 -4.70
C ARG A 41 17.48 -14.60 -3.27
N TYR A 42 17.91 -13.43 -2.79
CA TYR A 42 17.71 -12.97 -1.41
C TYR A 42 16.80 -11.74 -1.29
N PHE A 43 16.36 -11.16 -2.41
CA PHE A 43 15.44 -10.02 -2.43
C PHE A 43 14.27 -10.31 -3.37
N LYS A 44 13.07 -10.38 -2.79
CA LYS A 44 11.84 -10.53 -3.56
C LYS A 44 11.33 -9.14 -3.91
N VAL A 45 11.43 -8.78 -5.18
CA VAL A 45 10.85 -7.54 -5.70
C VAL A 45 9.34 -7.59 -5.45
N PRO A 46 8.74 -6.51 -4.89
CA PRO A 46 7.29 -6.45 -4.72
C PRO A 46 6.57 -6.64 -6.05
N ASN A 47 5.52 -7.46 -6.07
CA ASN A 47 4.78 -7.79 -7.30
C ASN A 47 4.30 -6.55 -8.08
N ILE A 48 4.02 -5.46 -7.37
CA ILE A 48 3.56 -4.19 -7.94
C ILE A 48 4.56 -3.58 -8.92
N VAL A 49 5.86 -3.76 -8.71
CA VAL A 49 6.93 -3.23 -9.56
C VAL A 49 6.87 -3.82 -10.97
N SER A 50 6.40 -5.06 -11.10
CA SER A 50 6.28 -5.75 -12.40
C SER A 50 5.01 -5.38 -13.18
N THR A 51 4.13 -4.54 -12.63
CA THR A 51 2.82 -4.25 -13.24
C THR A 51 2.80 -3.01 -14.14
N GLU A 52 3.96 -2.40 -14.42
CA GLU A 52 4.12 -1.15 -15.22
C GLU A 52 3.36 0.07 -14.67
N VAL A 53 2.70 -0.06 -13.51
CA VAL A 53 1.98 1.02 -12.84
C VAL A 53 2.98 1.98 -12.19
N THR A 54 2.75 3.28 -12.39
CA THR A 54 3.56 4.35 -11.82
C THR A 54 3.14 4.72 -10.39
N GLU A 55 4.03 5.37 -9.63
CA GLU A 55 3.68 5.91 -8.31
C GLU A 55 2.55 6.95 -8.40
N ALA A 56 2.52 7.77 -9.44
CA ALA A 56 1.48 8.77 -9.64
C ALA A 56 0.09 8.13 -9.83
N GLU A 57 0.02 7.04 -10.59
CA GLU A 57 -1.22 6.27 -10.77
C GLU A 57 -1.69 5.61 -9.47
N LEU A 58 -0.77 5.06 -8.67
CA LEU A 58 -1.09 4.49 -7.37
C LEU A 58 -1.48 5.55 -6.35
N ALA A 59 -0.86 6.73 -6.37
CA ALA A 59 -1.26 7.86 -5.53
C ALA A 59 -2.68 8.33 -5.90
N ALA A 60 -2.97 8.47 -7.20
CA ALA A 60 -4.32 8.81 -7.66
C ALA A 60 -5.34 7.71 -7.33
N GLN A 61 -4.95 6.43 -7.38
CA GLN A 61 -5.80 5.34 -6.93
C GLN A 61 -6.05 5.40 -5.41
N LEU A 62 -5.01 5.62 -4.61
CA LEU A 62 -5.10 5.75 -3.16
C LEU A 62 -6.07 6.87 -2.77
N GLU A 63 -5.95 8.04 -3.37
CA GLU A 63 -6.85 9.17 -3.10
C GLU A 63 -8.29 8.90 -3.56
N ARG A 64 -8.50 8.23 -4.69
CA ARG A 64 -9.85 7.80 -5.10
C ARG A 64 -10.48 6.85 -4.09
N GLU A 65 -9.75 5.82 -3.64
CA GLU A 65 -10.27 4.88 -2.65
C GLU A 65 -10.45 5.53 -1.27
N ARG A 66 -9.62 6.52 -0.93
CA ARG A 66 -9.77 7.33 0.28
C ARG A 66 -11.05 8.16 0.24
N ALA A 67 -11.30 8.84 -0.88
CA ALA A 67 -12.53 9.63 -1.07
C ALA A 67 -13.79 8.75 -0.93
N LYS A 68 -13.83 7.60 -1.61
CA LYS A 68 -14.95 6.63 -1.48
C LYS A 68 -15.16 6.19 -0.04
N TYR A 69 -14.08 5.82 0.65
CA TYR A 69 -14.17 5.41 2.05
C TYR A 69 -14.72 6.53 2.93
N LEU A 70 -14.24 7.76 2.78
CA LEU A 70 -14.69 8.90 3.60
C LEU A 70 -16.16 9.24 3.36
N ILE A 71 -16.62 9.27 2.10
CA ILE A 71 -18.02 9.54 1.77
C ILE A 71 -18.94 8.48 2.38
N ARG A 72 -18.60 7.20 2.22
CA ARG A 72 -19.40 6.10 2.80
C ARG A 72 -19.37 6.11 4.33
N ARG A 73 -18.24 6.48 4.92
CA ARG A 73 -18.05 6.63 6.37
C ARG A 73 -18.94 7.73 6.94
N GLU A 74 -18.99 8.90 6.29
CA GLU A 74 -19.86 10.02 6.67
C GLU A 74 -21.34 9.60 6.61
N LYS A 75 -21.78 9.00 5.50
CA LYS A 75 -23.17 8.50 5.35
C LYS A 75 -23.53 7.45 6.40
N LEU A 76 -22.59 6.54 6.73
CA LEU A 76 -22.80 5.55 7.79
C LEU A 76 -22.95 6.21 9.16
N GLU A 77 -22.14 7.22 9.46
CA GLU A 77 -22.22 7.97 10.70
C GLU A 77 -23.57 8.68 10.83
N ASP A 78 -24.02 9.37 9.77
CA ASP A 78 -25.32 10.05 9.73
C ASP A 78 -26.49 9.08 9.99
N VAL A 79 -26.54 7.97 9.25
CA VAL A 79 -27.62 6.97 9.39
C VAL A 79 -27.56 6.30 10.77
N SER A 80 -26.36 6.02 11.29
CA SER A 80 -26.21 5.43 12.62
C SER A 80 -26.67 6.39 13.73
N ASN A 81 -26.35 7.67 13.59
CA ASN A 81 -26.79 8.71 14.52
C ASN A 81 -28.31 8.88 14.49
N GLU A 82 -28.92 8.85 13.30
CA GLU A 82 -30.38 8.95 13.17
C GLU A 82 -31.10 7.73 13.76
N LEU A 83 -30.62 6.52 13.50
CA LEU A 83 -31.12 5.31 14.14
C LEU A 83 -31.02 5.37 15.68
N ALA A 84 -29.91 5.88 16.21
CA ALA A 84 -29.72 6.04 17.65
C ALA A 84 -30.73 7.04 18.23
N LYS A 85 -31.00 8.16 17.55
CA LYS A 85 -32.03 9.13 17.95
C LYS A 85 -33.42 8.51 17.92
N LEU A 86 -33.81 7.83 16.84
CA LEU A 86 -35.13 7.18 16.72
C LEU A 86 -35.35 6.16 17.83
N ARG A 87 -34.36 5.30 18.12
CA ARG A 87 -34.43 4.32 19.22
C ARG A 87 -34.56 4.99 20.59
N LYS A 88 -33.86 6.10 20.80
CA LYS A 88 -33.97 6.89 22.04
C LYS A 88 -35.38 7.50 22.18
N THR A 89 -35.92 8.08 21.11
CA THR A 89 -37.26 8.66 21.09
C THR A 89 -38.33 7.58 21.31
N LEU A 90 -38.21 6.41 20.68
CA LEU A 90 -39.12 5.29 20.88
C LEU A 90 -39.12 4.82 22.34
N THR A 91 -37.94 4.75 22.96
CA THR A 91 -37.81 4.40 24.38
C THR A 91 -38.48 5.44 25.28
N ALA A 92 -38.29 6.73 24.98
CA ALA A 92 -38.92 7.82 25.72
C ALA A 92 -40.45 7.81 25.61
N LEU A 93 -41.00 7.63 24.40
CA LEU A 93 -42.44 7.49 24.18
C LEU A 93 -43.01 6.28 24.94
N GLY A 94 -42.32 5.13 24.92
CA GLY A 94 -42.74 3.95 25.67
C GLY A 94 -42.73 4.14 27.19
N GLN A 95 -41.85 5.00 27.72
CA GLN A 95 -41.89 5.39 29.13
C GLN A 95 -43.05 6.34 29.43
N GLN A 96 -43.27 7.35 28.58
CA GLN A 96 -44.38 8.29 28.71
C GLN A 96 -45.74 7.57 28.64
N GLU A 97 -45.93 6.65 27.69
CA GLU A 97 -47.15 5.86 27.56
C GLU A 97 -47.46 5.08 28.84
N LYS A 98 -46.47 4.44 29.47
CA LYS A 98 -46.65 3.72 30.73
C LYS A 98 -47.10 4.64 31.86
N VAL A 99 -46.51 5.83 31.97
CA VAL A 99 -46.89 6.82 32.98
C VAL A 99 -48.34 7.23 32.79
N VAL A 100 -48.71 7.69 31.60
CA VAL A 100 -50.10 8.10 31.31
C VAL A 100 -51.07 6.94 31.47
N ASP A 101 -50.68 5.72 31.10
CA ASP A 101 -51.50 4.51 31.29
C ASP A 101 -51.84 4.24 32.76
N THR A 102 -50.88 4.45 33.67
CA THR A 102 -51.14 4.35 35.11
C THR A 102 -52.00 5.51 35.61
N GLU A 103 -51.76 6.72 35.14
CA GLU A 103 -52.45 7.91 35.61
C GLU A 103 -53.93 7.95 35.22
N TRP A 104 -54.29 7.64 33.97
CA TRP A 104 -55.70 7.68 33.55
C TRP A 104 -56.53 6.61 34.28
N ARG A 105 -55.94 5.43 34.55
CA ARG A 105 -56.60 4.38 35.35
C ARG A 105 -56.84 4.84 36.78
N GLN A 106 -55.86 5.49 37.40
CA GLN A 106 -56.03 6.04 38.74
C GLN A 106 -57.12 7.11 38.78
N GLU A 107 -57.15 8.02 37.81
CA GLU A 107 -58.20 9.06 37.71
C GLU A 107 -59.59 8.47 37.45
N PHE A 108 -59.69 7.45 36.59
CA PHE A 108 -60.94 6.76 36.32
C PHE A 108 -61.49 6.05 37.58
N VAL A 109 -60.62 5.37 38.33
CA VAL A 109 -60.99 4.72 39.59
C VAL A 109 -61.36 5.76 40.67
N LYS A 110 -60.57 6.83 40.83
CA LYS A 110 -60.88 7.95 41.75
C LYS A 110 -62.19 8.65 41.40
N GLY A 111 -62.50 8.75 40.11
CA GLY A 111 -63.75 9.29 39.59
C GLY A 111 -64.94 8.32 39.66
N PHE A 112 -64.79 7.15 40.30
CA PHE A 112 -65.80 6.10 40.40
C PHE A 112 -66.36 5.67 39.03
N GLY A 113 -65.48 5.51 38.04
CA GLY A 113 -65.84 5.08 36.69
C GLY A 113 -66.38 6.18 35.77
N LYS A 114 -66.37 7.46 36.21
CA LYS A 114 -66.72 8.59 35.35
C LYS A 114 -65.59 8.90 34.38
N GLN A 115 -65.93 9.05 33.10
CA GLN A 115 -65.01 9.59 32.09
C GLN A 115 -64.93 11.10 32.21
N SER A 116 -64.17 11.58 33.19
CA SER A 116 -63.91 13.00 33.36
C SER A 116 -63.16 13.58 32.15
N LYS A 117 -63.00 14.90 32.12
CA LYS A 117 -62.24 15.57 31.05
C LYS A 117 -60.78 15.11 31.08
N GLU A 118 -60.21 14.96 32.26
CA GLU A 118 -58.83 14.54 32.51
C GLU A 118 -58.59 13.10 32.02
N VAL A 119 -59.49 12.17 32.35
CA VAL A 119 -59.42 10.78 31.85
C VAL A 119 -59.45 10.73 30.31
N ARG A 120 -60.32 11.52 29.68
CA ARG A 120 -60.42 11.58 28.20
C ARG A 120 -59.16 12.17 27.58
N GLU A 121 -58.60 13.23 28.17
CA GLU A 121 -57.38 13.85 27.68
C GLU A 121 -56.18 12.88 27.77
N LYS A 122 -56.03 12.17 28.88
CA LYS A 122 -54.98 11.17 29.06
C LYS A 122 -55.11 9.98 28.10
N LEU A 123 -56.33 9.50 27.87
CA LEU A 123 -56.59 8.46 26.86
C LEU A 123 -56.23 8.94 25.44
N LYS A 124 -56.52 10.20 25.12
CA LYS A 124 -56.13 10.81 23.84
C LYS A 124 -54.61 10.92 23.70
N GLN A 125 -53.91 11.40 24.73
CA GLN A 125 -52.44 11.47 24.75
C GLN A 125 -51.81 10.10 24.58
N LYS A 126 -52.33 9.08 25.29
CA LYS A 126 -51.91 7.69 25.12
C LYS A 126 -52.05 7.23 23.66
N GLY A 127 -53.19 7.51 23.03
CA GLY A 127 -53.43 7.18 21.63
C GLY A 127 -52.46 7.88 20.66
N GLN A 128 -52.15 9.15 20.91
CA GLN A 128 -51.18 9.92 20.12
C GLN A 128 -49.78 9.31 20.22
N TRP A 129 -49.28 9.06 21.43
CA TRP A 129 -47.97 8.46 21.61
C TRP A 129 -47.86 7.03 21.07
N ALA A 130 -48.93 6.23 21.17
CA ALA A 130 -48.95 4.90 20.57
C ALA A 130 -48.84 4.96 19.04
N SER A 131 -49.53 5.93 18.41
CA SER A 131 -49.42 6.19 16.97
C SER A 131 -48.02 6.64 16.56
N GLU A 132 -47.45 7.62 17.27
CA GLU A 132 -46.08 8.10 17.03
C GLU A 132 -45.04 6.98 17.22
N ALA A 133 -45.18 6.17 18.28
CA ALA A 133 -44.30 5.03 18.52
C ALA A 133 -44.40 3.98 17.40
N SER A 134 -45.59 3.77 16.82
CA SER A 134 -45.76 2.89 15.67
C SER A 134 -45.03 3.42 14.44
N GLN A 135 -45.15 4.72 14.14
CA GLN A 135 -44.44 5.35 13.03
C GLN A 135 -42.92 5.29 13.20
N ILE A 136 -42.41 5.56 14.40
CA ILE A 136 -40.97 5.48 14.68
C ILE A 136 -40.46 4.04 14.53
N LYS A 137 -41.23 3.02 14.95
CA LYS A 137 -40.84 1.61 14.73
C LYS A 137 -40.73 1.28 13.25
N GLU A 138 -41.65 1.79 12.43
CA GLU A 138 -41.61 1.62 10.98
C GLU A 138 -40.38 2.31 10.38
N MET A 139 -40.09 3.55 10.77
CA MET A 139 -38.88 4.27 10.33
C MET A 139 -37.59 3.53 10.72
N ILE A 140 -37.52 2.96 11.93
CA ILE A 140 -36.39 2.13 12.38
C ILE A 140 -36.28 0.87 11.51
N ALA A 141 -37.40 0.17 11.24
CA ALA A 141 -37.40 -1.04 10.43
C ALA A 141 -36.94 -0.78 8.98
N LEU A 142 -37.22 0.41 8.44
CA LEU A 142 -36.74 0.83 7.11
C LEU A 142 -35.25 1.18 7.11
N LEU A 143 -34.75 1.82 8.17
CA LEU A 143 -33.36 2.28 8.26
C LEU A 143 -32.38 1.19 8.72
N GLU A 144 -32.80 0.19 9.49
CA GLU A 144 -31.92 -0.86 10.01
C GLU A 144 -31.19 -1.64 8.89
N PRO A 145 -31.88 -2.15 7.85
CA PRO A 145 -31.21 -2.82 6.74
C PRO A 145 -30.26 -1.89 5.98
N GLN A 146 -30.64 -0.61 5.80
CA GLN A 146 -29.82 0.39 5.12
C GLN A 146 -28.53 0.69 5.89
N ALA A 147 -28.61 0.81 7.22
CA ALA A 147 -27.46 1.04 8.08
C ALA A 147 -26.48 -0.13 8.06
N GLU A 148 -26.99 -1.37 8.10
CA GLU A 148 -26.13 -2.56 8.01
C GLU A 148 -25.50 -2.67 6.62
N TRP A 149 -26.26 -2.41 5.55
CA TRP A 149 -25.74 -2.40 4.19
C TRP A 149 -24.63 -1.37 4.03
N LEU A 150 -24.82 -0.13 4.49
CA LEU A 150 -23.78 0.90 4.50
C LEU A 150 -22.56 0.48 5.32
N LYS A 151 -22.76 -0.15 6.49
CA LYS A 151 -21.68 -0.66 7.33
C LYS A 151 -20.81 -1.66 6.58
N MET A 152 -21.42 -2.56 5.81
CA MET A 152 -20.73 -3.52 4.95
C MET A 152 -20.00 -2.82 3.79
N GLN A 153 -20.66 -1.89 3.10
CA GLN A 153 -20.05 -1.16 1.98
C GLN A 153 -18.86 -0.28 2.42
N THR A 154 -18.92 0.31 3.62
CA THR A 154 -17.82 1.07 4.22
C THR A 154 -16.64 0.16 4.58
N LEU A 155 -16.90 -1.05 5.11
CA LEU A 155 -15.84 -2.05 5.33
C LEU A 155 -15.16 -2.45 4.02
N SER A 156 -15.93 -2.71 2.96
CA SER A 156 -15.40 -3.03 1.64
C SER A 156 -14.49 -1.92 1.11
N ALA A 157 -14.94 -0.67 1.18
CA ALA A 157 -14.14 0.50 0.77
C ALA A 157 -12.86 0.64 1.60
N ARG A 158 -12.92 0.39 2.92
CA ARG A 158 -11.74 0.42 3.80
C ARG A 158 -10.72 -0.66 3.45
N ILE A 159 -11.17 -1.86 3.06
CA ILE A 159 -10.30 -2.95 2.60
C ILE A 159 -9.61 -2.53 1.29
N SER A 160 -10.34 -1.99 0.32
CA SER A 160 -9.78 -1.48 -0.93
C SER A 160 -8.75 -0.37 -0.70
N LEU A 161 -9.06 0.59 0.19
CA LEU A 161 -8.14 1.64 0.60
C LEU A 161 -6.84 1.06 1.21
N ARG A 162 -6.95 0.07 2.09
CA ARG A 162 -5.77 -0.60 2.68
C ARG A 162 -4.91 -1.31 1.63
N ILE A 163 -5.54 -1.96 0.65
CA ILE A 163 -4.83 -2.61 -0.45
C ILE A 163 -4.10 -1.57 -1.31
N ALA A 164 -4.78 -0.46 -1.66
CA ALA A 164 -4.17 0.62 -2.44
C ALA A 164 -2.98 1.26 -1.69
N ALA A 165 -3.15 1.53 -0.40
CA ALA A 165 -2.09 2.05 0.47
C ALA A 165 -0.87 1.13 0.48
N ARG A 166 -1.06 -0.17 0.72
CA ARG A 166 0.04 -1.14 0.71
C ARG A 166 0.75 -1.20 -0.63
N ARG A 167 0.02 -1.19 -1.75
CA ARG A 167 0.62 -1.21 -3.10
C ARG A 167 1.46 0.05 -3.34
N PHE A 168 0.97 1.22 -2.90
CA PHE A 168 1.70 2.47 -3.00
C PHE A 168 2.99 2.42 -2.15
N ASP A 169 2.89 2.00 -0.89
CA ASP A 169 4.04 1.89 0.00
C ASP A 169 5.09 0.91 -0.52
N ASP A 170 4.65 -0.26 -1.01
CA ASP A 170 5.53 -1.28 -1.60
C ASP A 170 6.31 -0.73 -2.80
N LEU A 171 5.64 0.02 -3.70
CA LEU A 171 6.29 0.61 -4.88
C LEU A 171 7.19 1.79 -4.49
N SER A 172 6.71 2.71 -3.66
CA SER A 172 7.45 3.91 -3.26
C SER A 172 8.71 3.54 -2.48
N SER A 173 8.61 2.61 -1.53
CA SER A 173 9.78 2.12 -0.78
C SER A 173 10.78 1.43 -1.69
N HIS A 174 10.31 0.65 -2.67
CA HIS A 174 11.19 0.01 -3.65
C HIS A 174 11.91 1.03 -4.51
N ASN A 175 11.19 2.00 -5.09
CA ASN A 175 11.78 3.03 -5.94
C ASN A 175 12.73 3.93 -5.15
N GLN A 176 12.40 4.32 -3.92
CA GLN A 176 13.30 5.05 -3.04
C GLN A 176 14.60 4.27 -2.81
N LEU A 177 14.52 3.00 -2.45
CA LEU A 177 15.69 2.14 -2.28
C LEU A 177 16.54 2.07 -3.56
N VAL A 178 15.91 1.81 -4.71
CA VAL A 178 16.62 1.67 -5.99
C VAL A 178 17.25 2.99 -6.42
N ASN A 179 16.58 4.12 -6.22
CA ASN A 179 17.11 5.44 -6.53
C ASN A 179 18.28 5.79 -5.62
N SER A 180 18.18 5.56 -4.31
CA SER A 180 19.30 5.75 -3.38
C SER A 180 20.49 4.86 -3.73
N LEU A 181 20.26 3.60 -4.10
CA LEU A 181 21.32 2.70 -4.57
C LEU A 181 21.96 3.20 -5.87
N ARG A 182 21.17 3.74 -6.81
CA ARG A 182 21.67 4.32 -8.05
C ARG A 182 22.55 5.54 -7.78
N GLU A 183 22.07 6.47 -6.96
CA GLU A 183 22.83 7.65 -6.54
C GLU A 183 24.13 7.25 -5.83
N MET A 184 24.09 6.26 -4.93
CA MET A 184 25.28 5.71 -4.30
C MET A 184 26.24 5.09 -5.31
N SER A 185 25.71 4.39 -6.33
CA SER A 185 26.52 3.71 -7.36
C SER A 185 27.38 4.66 -8.19
N GLU A 186 26.91 5.89 -8.37
CA GLU A 186 27.61 6.94 -9.11
C GLU A 186 28.66 7.68 -8.26
N SER A 187 28.76 7.36 -6.96
CA SER A 187 29.70 8.02 -6.06
C SER A 187 31.15 7.52 -6.21
N GLU A 188 32.12 8.43 -6.01
CA GLU A 188 33.55 8.09 -6.00
C GLU A 188 33.89 7.05 -4.92
N SER A 189 33.21 7.10 -3.77
CA SER A 189 33.38 6.15 -2.68
C SER A 189 32.95 4.74 -3.10
N MET A 190 31.86 4.61 -3.86
CA MET A 190 31.43 3.32 -4.40
C MET A 190 32.42 2.79 -5.45
N ALA A 191 33.02 3.67 -6.26
CA ALA A 191 34.06 3.27 -7.21
C ALA A 191 35.32 2.72 -6.48
N LYS A 192 35.72 3.32 -5.36
CA LYS A 192 36.83 2.81 -4.53
C LYS A 192 36.46 1.48 -3.87
N PHE A 193 35.23 1.38 -3.37
CA PHE A 193 34.72 0.14 -2.78
C PHE A 193 34.68 -1.00 -3.81
N SER A 194 34.13 -0.76 -4.99
CA SER A 194 34.04 -1.76 -6.07
C SER A 194 35.41 -2.20 -6.57
N ALA A 195 36.44 -1.35 -6.51
CA ALA A 195 37.82 -1.73 -6.81
C ALA A 195 38.44 -2.66 -5.74
N ALA A 196 37.99 -2.60 -4.48
CA ALA A 196 38.49 -3.44 -3.39
C ALA A 196 37.76 -4.79 -3.28
N VAL A 197 36.49 -4.86 -3.69
CA VAL A 197 35.64 -6.08 -3.60
C VAL A 197 36.26 -7.32 -4.27
N PRO A 198 36.89 -7.25 -5.46
CA PRO A 198 37.49 -8.42 -6.10
C PRO A 198 38.51 -9.16 -5.22
N GLN A 199 39.33 -8.43 -4.45
CA GLN A 199 40.31 -9.05 -3.55
C GLN A 199 39.62 -9.81 -2.40
N LEU A 200 38.52 -9.27 -1.87
CA LEU A 200 37.71 -9.95 -0.87
C LEU A 200 37.09 -11.23 -1.44
N PHE A 201 36.52 -11.17 -2.64
CA PHE A 201 35.92 -12.33 -3.30
C PHE A 201 36.94 -13.41 -3.60
N GLU A 202 38.14 -13.01 -4.04
CA GLU A 202 39.23 -13.96 -4.26
C GLU A 202 39.62 -14.67 -2.97
N ARG A 203 39.73 -13.93 -1.86
CA ARG A 203 40.02 -14.52 -0.55
C ARG A 203 38.92 -15.50 -0.12
N ILE A 204 37.64 -15.12 -0.24
CA ILE A 204 36.51 -15.99 0.11
C ILE A 204 36.52 -17.27 -0.74
N GLU A 205 36.82 -17.15 -2.03
CA GLU A 205 36.98 -18.30 -2.91
C GLU A 205 38.08 -19.24 -2.42
N VAL A 206 39.29 -18.71 -2.15
CA VAL A 206 40.41 -19.50 -1.60
C VAL A 206 40.02 -20.18 -0.29
N ASP A 207 39.42 -19.43 0.63
CA ASP A 207 39.02 -19.93 1.95
C ASP A 207 37.96 -21.02 1.83
N THR A 208 37.05 -20.92 0.87
CA THR A 208 36.01 -21.94 0.63
C THR A 208 36.62 -23.23 0.09
N TYR A 209 37.57 -23.16 -0.83
CA TYR A 209 38.32 -24.34 -1.29
C TYR A 209 39.15 -24.98 -0.17
N ASN A 210 39.55 -24.19 0.82
CA ASN A 210 40.35 -24.66 1.96
C ASN A 210 39.53 -24.96 3.21
N ASP A 211 38.20 -24.89 3.15
CA ASP A 211 37.31 -25.15 4.29
C ASP A 211 37.11 -26.66 4.45
N PRO A 212 37.75 -27.30 5.45
CA PRO A 212 37.68 -28.76 5.61
C PRO A 212 36.27 -29.22 5.99
N VAL A 213 35.48 -28.39 6.68
CA VAL A 213 34.13 -28.76 7.12
C VAL A 213 33.15 -28.74 5.96
N PHE A 214 33.31 -27.80 5.04
CA PHE A 214 32.51 -27.75 3.81
C PHE A 214 32.96 -28.81 2.81
N MET A 215 34.26 -28.89 2.51
CA MET A 215 34.79 -29.74 1.45
C MET A 215 34.70 -31.25 1.75
N ILE A 216 34.73 -31.65 3.03
CA ILE A 216 34.51 -33.06 3.41
C ILE A 216 33.10 -33.56 3.06
N LYS A 217 32.10 -32.68 3.02
CA LYS A 217 30.73 -33.02 2.61
C LYS A 217 30.64 -33.38 1.13
N LEU A 218 31.58 -32.86 0.34
CA LEU A 218 31.78 -33.18 -1.07
C LEU A 218 32.71 -34.38 -1.26
N GLY A 219 33.14 -35.04 -0.18
CA GLY A 219 34.09 -36.16 -0.21
C GLY A 219 35.54 -35.76 -0.47
N ILE A 220 35.90 -34.49 -0.27
CA ILE A 220 37.23 -33.96 -0.56
C ILE A 220 37.94 -33.62 0.73
N ASP A 221 39.06 -34.32 1.00
CA ASP A 221 39.96 -33.98 2.08
C ASP A 221 40.95 -32.89 1.65
N VAL A 222 40.74 -31.68 2.15
CA VAL A 222 41.57 -30.51 1.87
C VAL A 222 42.63 -30.25 2.94
N SER A 223 42.63 -31.04 4.02
CA SER A 223 43.62 -30.93 5.11
C SER A 223 45.03 -31.35 4.67
N SER A 224 45.11 -32.22 3.65
CA SER A 224 46.34 -32.78 3.11
C SER A 224 46.89 -32.03 1.89
N GLN A 225 46.04 -31.33 1.12
CA GLN A 225 46.43 -30.52 -0.05
C GLN A 225 45.55 -29.26 -0.20
N PRO A 226 45.84 -28.18 0.56
CA PRO A 226 45.11 -26.93 0.43
C PRO A 226 45.45 -26.21 -0.88
N GLY A 227 44.48 -25.52 -1.47
CA GLY A 227 44.69 -24.59 -2.58
C GLY A 227 43.66 -24.63 -3.69
N LYS A 228 43.60 -23.55 -4.49
CA LYS A 228 42.68 -23.40 -5.63
C LYS A 228 42.78 -24.50 -6.69
N SER A 229 43.86 -25.28 -6.71
CA SER A 229 44.01 -26.43 -7.61
C SER A 229 42.94 -27.51 -7.39
N ILE A 230 42.28 -27.54 -6.23
CA ILE A 230 41.15 -28.44 -5.93
C ILE A 230 40.01 -28.27 -6.94
N ALA A 231 39.82 -27.06 -7.49
CA ALA A 231 38.82 -26.77 -8.50
C ALA A 231 38.90 -27.72 -9.73
N THR A 232 40.11 -28.14 -10.11
CA THR A 232 40.31 -29.04 -11.26
C THR A 232 39.88 -30.49 -11.00
N ARG A 233 39.64 -30.86 -9.73
CA ARG A 233 39.25 -32.20 -9.30
C ARG A 233 37.75 -32.33 -9.05
N LEU A 234 37.01 -31.22 -9.09
CA LEU A 234 35.56 -31.20 -8.89
C LEU A 234 34.84 -31.74 -10.12
N ASN A 235 33.82 -32.58 -9.89
CA ASN A 235 32.86 -32.91 -10.94
C ASN A 235 31.91 -31.72 -11.19
N LYS A 236 31.03 -31.83 -12.19
CA LYS A 236 30.11 -30.74 -12.57
C LYS A 236 29.10 -30.37 -11.46
N GLU A 237 28.67 -31.34 -10.66
CA GLU A 237 27.70 -31.12 -9.59
C GLU A 237 28.36 -30.44 -8.39
N ASP A 238 29.52 -30.95 -7.96
CA ASP A 238 30.31 -30.37 -6.87
C ASP A 238 30.77 -28.95 -7.24
N THR A 239 31.18 -28.72 -8.49
CA THR A 239 31.53 -27.39 -8.98
C THR A 239 30.35 -26.42 -8.84
N ARG A 240 29.12 -26.86 -9.09
CA ARG A 240 27.93 -26.01 -8.88
C ARG A 240 27.70 -25.72 -7.40
N GLN A 241 27.82 -26.73 -6.54
CA GLN A 241 27.64 -26.57 -5.09
C GLN A 241 28.69 -25.62 -4.48
N VAL A 242 29.96 -25.78 -4.85
CA VAL A 242 31.05 -24.89 -4.42
C VAL A 242 30.82 -23.46 -4.90
N ASN A 243 30.44 -23.28 -6.17
CA ASN A 243 30.14 -21.95 -6.71
C ASN A 243 28.95 -21.28 -6.02
N ASP A 244 27.92 -22.06 -5.68
CA ASP A 244 26.76 -21.57 -4.93
C ASP A 244 27.14 -21.14 -3.51
N GLU A 245 27.99 -21.92 -2.84
CA GLU A 245 28.52 -21.60 -1.51
C GLU A 245 29.41 -20.35 -1.52
N ILE A 246 30.35 -20.26 -2.46
CA ILE A 246 31.20 -19.06 -2.63
C ILE A 246 30.29 -17.83 -2.85
N ARG A 247 29.28 -17.96 -3.72
CA ARG A 247 28.35 -16.87 -3.99
C ARG A 247 27.52 -16.51 -2.75
N ALA A 248 27.12 -17.47 -1.92
CA ALA A 248 26.43 -17.21 -0.67
C ALA A 248 27.33 -16.45 0.32
N ARG A 249 28.57 -16.90 0.52
CA ARG A 249 29.56 -16.25 1.38
C ARG A 249 29.91 -14.83 0.91
N ASN A 250 30.04 -14.62 -0.40
CA ASN A 250 30.27 -13.29 -0.97
C ASN A 250 29.13 -12.31 -0.63
N HIS A 251 27.88 -12.72 -0.83
CA HIS A 251 26.73 -11.87 -0.48
C HIS A 251 26.62 -11.62 1.02
N GLN A 252 26.89 -12.64 1.85
CA GLN A 252 26.87 -12.50 3.30
C GLN A 252 27.95 -11.51 3.77
N ALA A 253 29.19 -11.65 3.31
CA ALA A 253 30.29 -10.77 3.69
C ALA A 253 30.01 -9.31 3.31
N LEU A 254 29.51 -9.06 2.08
CA LEU A 254 29.13 -7.72 1.67
C LEU A 254 27.94 -7.17 2.47
N GLY A 255 26.92 -7.99 2.71
CA GLY A 255 25.75 -7.60 3.50
C GLY A 255 26.12 -7.24 4.93
N GLU A 256 26.94 -8.05 5.59
CA GLU A 256 27.44 -7.79 6.95
C GLU A 256 28.29 -6.52 7.00
N LEU A 257 29.19 -6.30 6.04
CA LEU A 257 29.97 -5.07 5.95
C LEU A 257 29.06 -3.86 5.80
N LEU A 258 28.13 -3.87 4.84
CA LEU A 258 27.21 -2.76 4.63
C LEU A 258 26.38 -2.48 5.88
N VAL A 259 25.74 -3.50 6.48
CA VAL A 259 24.91 -3.34 7.68
C VAL A 259 25.70 -2.78 8.86
N ARG A 260 26.95 -3.23 9.05
CA ARG A 260 27.81 -2.77 10.15
C ARG A 260 28.21 -1.30 10.03
N TYR A 261 28.31 -0.78 8.80
CA TYR A 261 28.69 0.61 8.54
C TYR A 261 27.50 1.52 8.23
N MET A 262 26.26 1.01 8.20
CA MET A 262 25.08 1.86 8.09
C MET A 262 24.96 2.74 9.36
N PRO A 263 24.75 4.06 9.21
CA PRO A 263 24.51 4.93 10.35
C PRO A 263 23.24 4.48 11.07
N SER A 264 23.29 4.44 12.40
CA SER A 264 22.08 4.26 13.21
C SER A 264 21.26 5.55 13.10
N LEU A 265 20.18 5.50 12.33
CA LEU A 265 19.21 6.58 12.29
C LEU A 265 18.34 6.46 13.54
N ASP A 266 18.56 7.33 14.52
CA ASP A 266 17.64 7.51 15.63
C ASP A 266 16.30 7.98 15.06
N SER A 267 15.34 7.06 14.99
CA SER A 267 13.91 7.34 14.79
C SER A 267 13.63 8.40 13.72
N GLN A 268 14.19 8.24 12.52
CA GLN A 268 13.63 8.97 11.39
C GLN A 268 12.23 8.38 11.20
N GLU A 269 11.20 9.15 11.59
CA GLU A 269 9.82 8.79 11.38
C GLU A 269 9.69 8.44 9.90
N CYS A 270 9.58 7.13 9.63
CA CYS A 270 9.12 6.65 8.35
C CYS A 270 7.68 7.16 8.26
N MET A 271 7.54 8.39 7.76
CA MET A 271 6.27 9.06 7.63
C MET A 271 5.39 8.16 6.77
N PRO A 272 4.36 7.50 7.31
CA PRO A 272 3.47 6.73 6.47
C PRO A 272 2.61 7.77 5.76
N VAL A 273 2.90 8.03 4.50
CA VAL A 273 2.05 8.81 3.59
C VAL A 273 0.61 8.23 3.56
N THR A 274 0.47 6.98 3.99
CA THR A 274 -0.70 6.11 4.01
C THR A 274 -1.33 5.90 5.39
N GLN A 275 -1.26 6.87 6.31
CA GLN A 275 -2.03 6.75 7.55
C GLN A 275 -3.54 6.62 7.25
N LEU A 276 -4.07 5.43 7.52
CA LEU A 276 -5.49 5.12 7.39
C LEU A 276 -6.25 5.81 8.54
N PRO A 277 -7.41 6.44 8.27
CA PRO A 277 -8.24 7.01 9.33
C PRO A 277 -8.59 5.96 10.40
N SER A 278 -8.70 6.37 11.66
CA SER A 278 -9.15 5.50 12.74
C SER A 278 -10.60 5.06 12.52
N LEU A 279 -10.93 3.83 12.94
CA LEU A 279 -12.29 3.30 12.86
C LEU A 279 -13.25 4.11 13.76
N LEU A 280 -14.44 4.43 13.25
CA LEU A 280 -15.57 4.86 14.08
C LEU A 280 -16.19 3.66 14.81
N THR A 281 -16.93 3.93 15.88
CA THR A 281 -17.65 2.92 16.66
C THR A 281 -18.78 2.25 15.88
N CYS A 282 -19.35 2.93 14.88
CA CYS A 282 -20.39 2.39 14.00
C CYS A 282 -19.85 1.56 12.84
N GLU A 283 -18.54 1.63 12.54
CA GLU A 283 -17.91 0.88 11.46
C GLU A 283 -17.79 -0.62 11.82
N ALA A 284 -17.73 -1.46 10.78
CA ALA A 284 -17.43 -2.88 10.97
C ALA A 284 -15.93 -3.12 11.02
N GLU A 285 -15.55 -4.15 11.78
CA GLU A 285 -14.23 -4.74 11.72
C GLU A 285 -14.22 -5.97 10.79
N ALA A 286 -13.03 -6.40 10.36
CA ALA A 286 -12.88 -7.57 9.50
C ALA A 286 -13.42 -8.87 10.15
N ARG A 287 -13.40 -8.94 11.50
CA ARG A 287 -13.93 -10.08 12.25
C ARG A 287 -15.45 -10.17 12.24
N ASP A 288 -16.15 -9.07 11.96
CA ASP A 288 -17.62 -9.04 11.93
C ASP A 288 -18.16 -9.84 10.75
N TYR A 289 -17.36 -10.01 9.68
CA TYR A 289 -17.72 -10.76 8.49
C TYR A 289 -16.57 -11.70 8.08
N PRO A 290 -16.44 -12.87 8.73
CA PRO A 290 -15.26 -13.71 8.59
C PRO A 290 -15.14 -14.43 7.25
N SER A 291 -16.19 -14.43 6.41
CA SER A 291 -16.17 -15.10 5.11
C SER A 291 -16.69 -14.22 3.99
N ASN A 292 -15.98 -14.22 2.86
CA ASN A 292 -16.39 -13.48 1.66
C ASN A 292 -17.76 -13.96 1.12
N ILE A 293 -18.03 -15.27 1.23
CA ILE A 293 -19.31 -15.86 0.80
C ILE A 293 -20.45 -15.35 1.71
N GLY A 294 -20.24 -15.37 3.03
CA GLY A 294 -21.21 -14.86 4.00
C GLY A 294 -21.44 -13.36 3.82
N PHE A 295 -20.38 -12.59 3.58
CA PHE A 295 -20.46 -11.16 3.28
C PHE A 295 -21.32 -10.88 2.04
N ALA A 296 -21.02 -11.55 0.91
CA ALA A 296 -21.78 -11.35 -0.33
C ALA A 296 -23.24 -11.81 -0.20
N ARG A 297 -23.48 -12.91 0.52
CA ARG A 297 -24.84 -13.39 0.80
C ARG A 297 -25.62 -12.40 1.65
N ARG A 298 -25.02 -11.87 2.72
CA ARG A 298 -25.67 -10.92 3.62
C ARG A 298 -26.01 -9.61 2.91
N LEU A 299 -25.11 -9.10 2.05
CA LEU A 299 -25.42 -7.94 1.20
C LEU A 299 -26.67 -8.18 0.35
N LYS A 300 -26.77 -9.32 -0.33
CA LYS A 300 -27.95 -9.66 -1.13
C LYS A 300 -29.23 -9.79 -0.29
N GLU A 301 -29.12 -10.34 0.91
CA GLU A 301 -30.26 -10.43 1.83
C GLU A 301 -30.73 -9.04 2.28
N LEU A 302 -29.81 -8.11 2.54
CA LEU A 302 -30.13 -6.72 2.88
C LEU A 302 -30.76 -5.97 1.70
N GLU A 303 -30.21 -6.14 0.49
CA GLU A 303 -30.75 -5.55 -0.74
C GLU A 303 -32.19 -6.00 -1.02
N LEU A 304 -32.55 -7.24 -0.68
CA LEU A 304 -33.93 -7.74 -0.78
C LEU A 304 -34.87 -7.16 0.30
N GLN A 305 -34.33 -6.68 1.43
CA GLN A 305 -35.10 -6.05 2.50
C GLN A 305 -35.26 -4.54 2.30
N MET A 306 -34.42 -3.94 1.46
CA MET A 306 -34.44 -2.51 1.17
C MET A 306 -35.41 -2.21 0.03
N GLU A 307 -36.33 -1.27 0.24
CA GLU A 307 -37.23 -0.79 -0.83
C GLU A 307 -36.47 -0.04 -1.94
N TYR A 308 -35.35 0.57 -1.58
CA TYR A 308 -34.44 1.26 -2.49
C TYR A 308 -33.00 0.90 -2.15
N VAL A 309 -32.26 0.43 -3.16
CA VAL A 309 -30.82 0.15 -3.07
C VAL A 309 -30.09 1.23 -3.87
N PRO A 310 -29.34 2.13 -3.23
CA PRO A 310 -28.52 3.12 -3.93
C PRO A 310 -27.48 2.43 -4.80
N SER A 311 -27.23 2.95 -6.00
CA SER A 311 -26.06 2.49 -6.76
C SER A 311 -24.79 2.92 -6.03
N LEU A 312 -23.71 2.13 -6.15
CA LEU A 312 -22.43 2.48 -5.53
C LEU A 312 -21.84 3.75 -6.15
N ASP A 313 -22.09 3.97 -7.43
CA ASP A 313 -21.65 5.20 -8.10
C ASP A 313 -22.41 6.41 -7.54
N ASP A 314 -23.73 6.34 -7.34
CA ASP A 314 -24.49 7.41 -6.70
C ASP A 314 -24.08 7.60 -5.23
N LEU A 315 -23.73 6.51 -4.55
CA LEU A 315 -23.24 6.55 -3.17
C LEU A 315 -21.90 7.28 -3.09
N ASP A 316 -21.02 7.06 -4.07
CA ASP A 316 -19.69 7.66 -4.13
C ASP A 316 -19.71 9.03 -4.83
N SER A 317 -20.81 9.39 -5.50
CA SER A 317 -21.01 10.66 -6.23
C SER A 317 -21.84 11.66 -5.41
N ALA A 318 -21.28 12.19 -4.32
CA ALA A 318 -21.69 13.46 -3.71
C ALA A 318 -20.61 13.86 -2.69
N GLN A 319 -19.90 14.99 -2.79
CA GLN A 319 -20.40 16.35 -3.01
C GLN A 319 -19.76 17.04 -4.24
N ALA A 320 -20.62 17.56 -5.13
CA ALA A 320 -20.36 18.78 -5.90
C ALA A 320 -21.30 19.87 -5.37
#